data_AF-A0A922SN79-F1
#
_entry.id   AF-A0A922SN79-F1
#
_cell.length_a   1.000
_cell.length_b   1.000
_cell.length_c   1.000
_cell.angle_alpha   90.00
_cell.angle_beta   90.00
_cell.angle_gamma   90.00
#
_symmetry.space_group_name_H-M   'P 1'
#
loop_
_entity.id
_entity.type
_entity.pdbx_description
1 polymer ?
#
loop_
_entity_poly.entity_id
_entity_poly.type
_entity_poly.pdbx_seq_one_letter_code
_entity_poly.pdbx_strand_id
1 'polypeptide(L)'
;MKKCETYSLGKKLKKNHNLSDRLRLKVAKKSIPKLYLTLKSNNDCRPIVCYKNESVSQTEKYKIKDRLKFLRLLTGKPLLKLESQYKTLHAKWVAANKPKLYFIKTDLSNAFGCINRDKLAKILSEKHINIQKTEKCMVMKKKIAQQYRDLVTELRKPILICAGSTVYEWKEGLVQGYKYSPALSELYYSYLDEIYFCDHMKLRDNQVKLFIRVVDDYLYITDNLADATSFLNALSNYRNVNYEKTIVNFPHENIKQSEDIFFLGYCYNTSTMQVSRADNIFAGQMSYKIAFTSRFSEMHKFIESRIGQSGIPINSHIFNLNYNNEELIWRHIYTTFCLSANKLCTIMAILCNEQEMKKFLWLYKKRVAVKLSNSMIEVLIRNKPADFIFMYCINHFRFLAWKALYLCAKQTPKCTGLVPFINDELTKSNCIFGKWREHARRIDTNGECERKSIREVCRRPDLRKIFRDFDVLPKGFECYHHKRLL
;
A
#
# COMPACT_ATOMS: atom_id res chain seq x y z
N MET A 1 10.70 44.00 -9.70
CA MET A 1 10.60 42.66 -10.34
C MET A 1 10.91 42.79 -11.83
N LYS A 2 12.08 42.32 -12.29
CA LYS A 2 12.40 42.29 -13.73
C LYS A 2 11.51 41.23 -14.39
N LYS A 3 10.70 41.62 -15.37
CA LYS A 3 9.91 40.70 -16.21
C LYS A 3 10.87 39.72 -16.87
N CYS A 4 10.78 38.45 -16.50
CA CYS A 4 11.45 37.37 -17.19
C CYS A 4 10.75 37.19 -18.54
N GLU A 5 11.37 37.66 -19.62
CA GLU A 5 10.87 37.42 -20.97
C GLU A 5 10.88 35.91 -21.24
N THR A 6 9.70 35.33 -21.42
CA THR A 6 9.54 33.94 -21.82
C THR A 6 10.11 33.76 -23.23
N TYR A 7 11.37 33.36 -23.33
CA TYR A 7 12.02 32.95 -24.57
C TYR A 7 11.34 31.67 -25.12
N SER A 8 10.23 31.83 -25.85
CA SER A 8 9.69 30.76 -26.68
C SER A 8 10.43 30.74 -28.03
N LEU A 9 11.65 30.17 -28.04
CA LEU A 9 12.42 29.93 -29.28
C LEU A 9 11.63 29.11 -30.33
N GLY A 10 10.58 28.38 -29.91
CA GLY A 10 9.78 27.51 -30.76
C GLY A 10 8.84 28.19 -31.77
N LYS A 11 8.57 29.51 -31.66
CA LYS A 11 7.72 30.21 -32.65
C LYS A 11 8.51 30.70 -33.87
N LYS A 12 9.80 31.07 -33.72
CA LYS A 12 10.62 31.59 -34.83
C LYS A 12 11.15 30.49 -35.77
N LEU A 13 11.35 29.26 -35.29
CA LEU A 13 11.86 28.13 -36.11
C LEU A 13 10.83 27.43 -37.00
N LYS A 14 9.52 27.67 -36.82
CA LYS A 14 8.47 26.98 -37.59
C LYS A 14 8.35 27.47 -39.05
N LYS A 15 9.02 28.57 -39.44
CA LYS A 15 8.83 29.16 -40.77
C LYS A 15 9.55 28.43 -41.92
N ASN A 16 10.56 27.59 -41.67
CA ASN A 16 11.43 27.08 -42.76
C ASN A 16 11.29 25.58 -43.12
N HIS A 17 10.40 24.82 -42.47
CA HIS A 17 10.17 23.42 -42.85
C HIS A 17 9.06 23.29 -43.90
N ASN A 18 9.26 22.46 -44.93
CA ASN A 18 8.21 22.07 -45.88
C ASN A 18 7.10 21.26 -45.17
N LEU A 19 5.95 21.07 -45.82
CA LEU A 19 4.79 20.41 -45.23
C LEU A 19 5.08 18.96 -44.80
N SER A 20 5.88 18.22 -45.58
CA SER A 20 6.27 16.84 -45.30
C SER A 20 7.11 16.74 -44.02
N ASP A 21 8.09 17.63 -43.84
CA ASP A 21 8.94 17.69 -42.66
C ASP A 21 8.15 18.12 -41.42
N ARG A 22 7.20 19.05 -41.58
CA ARG A 22 6.28 19.43 -40.49
C ARG A 22 5.41 18.25 -40.05
N LEU A 23 4.92 17.43 -40.99
CA LEU A 23 4.14 16.23 -40.70
C LEU A 23 5.00 15.14 -40.04
N ARG A 24 6.22 14.88 -40.55
CA ARG A 24 7.19 13.95 -39.94
C ARG A 24 7.55 14.36 -38.52
N LEU A 25 7.85 15.63 -38.28
CA LEU A 25 8.11 16.17 -36.94
C LEU A 25 6.87 16.08 -36.04
N LYS A 26 5.66 16.28 -36.57
CA LYS A 26 4.41 16.15 -35.81
C LYS A 26 4.15 14.69 -35.42
N VAL A 27 4.45 13.72 -36.30
CA VAL A 27 4.34 12.28 -36.02
C VAL A 27 5.43 11.84 -35.02
N ALA A 28 6.67 12.26 -35.20
CA ALA A 28 7.76 12.01 -34.24
C ALA A 28 7.46 12.62 -32.86
N LYS A 29 6.85 13.81 -32.79
CA LYS A 29 6.38 14.40 -31.53
C LYS A 29 5.19 13.66 -30.91
N LYS A 30 4.45 12.84 -31.66
CA LYS A 30 3.35 12.05 -31.08
C LYS A 30 3.88 10.89 -30.24
N SER A 31 5.01 10.28 -30.61
CA SER A 31 5.62 9.15 -29.90
C SER A 31 6.46 9.56 -28.68
N ILE A 32 6.86 10.84 -28.58
CA ILE A 32 7.59 11.35 -27.41
C ILE A 32 6.61 11.56 -26.24
N PRO A 33 6.88 10.98 -25.05
CA PRO A 33 6.01 11.13 -23.88
C PRO A 33 5.99 12.57 -23.36
N LYS A 34 4.88 12.95 -22.73
CA LYS A 34 4.71 14.29 -22.13
C LYS A 34 5.17 14.29 -20.67
N LEU A 35 5.87 15.33 -20.26
CA LEU A 35 6.19 15.61 -18.86
C LEU A 35 4.98 16.19 -18.15
N TYR A 36 4.69 15.66 -16.97
CA TYR A 36 3.72 16.15 -16.01
C TYR A 36 4.44 16.42 -14.68
N LEU A 37 4.12 17.55 -14.06
CA LEU A 37 4.62 17.90 -12.74
C LEU A 37 3.49 17.69 -11.74
N THR A 38 3.64 16.69 -10.87
CA THR A 38 2.69 16.46 -9.77
C THR A 38 3.18 17.21 -8.54
N LEU A 39 2.38 18.14 -8.02
CA LEU A 39 2.70 18.87 -6.80
C LEU A 39 2.65 17.92 -5.59
N LYS A 40 3.64 18.05 -4.71
CA LYS A 40 3.69 17.36 -3.42
C LYS A 40 3.31 18.33 -2.30
N SER A 41 2.90 17.79 -1.15
CA SER A 41 2.53 18.58 0.03
C SER A 41 3.67 19.39 0.64
N ASN A 42 4.92 19.00 0.40
CA ASN A 42 6.12 19.69 0.88
C ASN A 42 6.61 20.79 -0.08
N ASN A 43 5.71 21.36 -0.91
CA ASN A 43 6.02 22.34 -1.95
C ASN A 43 7.07 21.90 -2.99
N ASP A 44 7.38 20.61 -3.03
CA ASP A 44 8.22 19.99 -4.04
C ASP A 44 7.33 19.48 -5.21
N CYS A 45 7.96 19.12 -6.33
CA CYS A 45 7.28 18.54 -7.47
C CYS A 45 7.82 17.14 -7.78
N ARG A 46 6.97 16.30 -8.37
CA ARG A 46 7.35 15.00 -8.91
C ARG A 46 7.25 15.06 -10.43
N PRO A 47 8.36 15.09 -11.16
CA PRO A 47 8.33 14.96 -12.61
C PRO A 47 7.99 13.52 -12.99
N ILE A 48 6.89 13.35 -13.71
CA ILE A 48 6.42 12.05 -14.22
C ILE A 48 6.19 12.19 -15.72
N VAL A 49 6.58 11.19 -16.49
CA VAL A 49 6.23 11.14 -17.92
C VAL A 49 4.99 10.30 -18.13
N CYS A 50 4.08 10.79 -18.96
CA CYS A 50 2.97 10.01 -19.46
C CYS A 50 3.17 9.74 -20.94
N TYR A 51 3.27 8.46 -21.27
CA TYR A 51 3.15 7.98 -22.63
C TYR A 51 1.70 8.18 -23.07
N LYS A 52 1.48 8.67 -24.29
CA LYS A 52 0.12 8.75 -24.82
C LYS A 52 -0.43 7.32 -24.87
N ASN A 53 -1.67 7.16 -24.42
CA ASN A 53 -2.44 5.93 -24.55
C ASN A 53 -2.79 5.70 -26.03
N GLU A 54 -1.80 5.52 -26.89
CA GLU A 54 -2.00 4.72 -28.08
C GLU A 54 -2.24 3.29 -27.59
N SER A 55 -3.25 2.63 -28.12
CA SER A 55 -3.58 1.25 -27.75
C SER A 55 -2.36 0.37 -27.96
N VAL A 56 -1.57 0.17 -26.90
CA VAL A 56 -0.35 -0.65 -26.94
C VAL A 56 -0.77 -2.00 -27.51
N SER A 57 -0.19 -2.35 -28.66
CA SER A 57 -0.52 -3.61 -29.33
C SER A 57 -0.32 -4.78 -28.36
N GLN A 58 -1.12 -5.84 -28.51
CA GLN A 58 -0.99 -7.01 -27.64
C GLN A 58 0.44 -7.59 -27.68
N THR A 59 1.08 -7.57 -28.85
CA THR A 59 2.49 -7.93 -29.06
C THR A 59 3.44 -7.09 -28.23
N GLU A 60 3.24 -5.77 -28.17
CA GLU A 60 4.08 -4.90 -27.35
C GLU A 60 3.86 -5.15 -25.85
N LYS A 61 2.62 -5.39 -25.40
CA LYS A 61 2.35 -5.78 -24.01
C LYS A 61 3.09 -7.05 -23.62
N TYR A 62 3.13 -8.06 -24.50
CA TYR A 62 3.91 -9.28 -24.27
C TYR A 62 5.41 -9.01 -24.19
N LYS A 63 5.96 -8.19 -25.11
CA LYS A 63 7.38 -7.78 -25.07
C LYS A 63 7.73 -7.08 -23.75
N ILE A 64 6.87 -6.18 -23.27
CA ILE A 64 7.05 -5.48 -21.99
C ILE A 64 7.06 -6.50 -20.84
N LYS A 65 6.09 -7.41 -20.81
CA LYS A 65 5.98 -8.44 -19.78
C LYS A 65 7.20 -9.35 -19.74
N ASP A 66 7.70 -9.78 -20.90
CA ASP A 66 8.86 -10.65 -20.99
C ASP A 66 10.15 -9.95 -20.57
N ARG A 67 10.33 -8.67 -20.91
CA ARG A 67 11.46 -7.87 -20.42
C ARG A 67 11.41 -7.62 -18.93
N LEU A 68 10.22 -7.38 -18.36
CA LEU A 68 10.06 -7.25 -16.91
C LEU A 68 10.38 -8.57 -16.19
N LYS A 69 9.99 -9.73 -16.77
CA LYS A 69 10.42 -11.04 -16.25
C LYS A 69 11.93 -11.23 -16.32
N PHE A 70 12.55 -10.83 -17.43
CA PHE A 70 14.00 -10.89 -17.60
C PHE A 70 14.71 -10.02 -16.55
N LEU A 71 14.30 -8.77 -16.34
CA LEU A 71 14.87 -7.92 -15.29
C LEU A 71 14.71 -8.51 -13.89
N ARG A 72 13.56 -9.12 -13.61
CA ARG A 72 13.32 -9.81 -12.34
C ARG A 72 14.23 -11.03 -12.17
N LEU A 73 14.49 -11.78 -13.24
CA LEU A 73 15.46 -12.86 -13.26
C LEU A 73 16.88 -12.35 -12.95
N LEU A 74 17.30 -11.24 -13.57
CA LEU A 74 18.62 -10.63 -13.29
C LEU A 74 18.76 -10.17 -11.83
N THR A 75 17.67 -9.75 -11.21
CA THR A 75 17.68 -9.28 -9.81
C THR A 75 17.92 -10.42 -8.82
N GLY A 76 17.48 -11.64 -9.15
CA GLY A 76 17.73 -12.85 -8.33
C GLY A 76 17.00 -12.91 -6.99
N LYS A 77 16.27 -11.86 -6.58
CA LYS A 77 15.55 -11.83 -5.30
C LYS A 77 14.15 -12.44 -5.40
N PRO A 78 13.78 -13.39 -4.51
CA PRO A 78 12.40 -13.87 -4.42
C PRO A 78 11.49 -12.78 -3.87
N LEU A 79 10.24 -12.75 -4.36
CA LEU A 79 9.19 -11.87 -3.80
C LEU A 79 8.69 -12.47 -2.48
N LEU A 80 9.39 -12.16 -1.39
CA LEU A 80 8.96 -12.51 -0.04
C LEU A 80 7.94 -11.47 0.46
N LYS A 81 6.83 -11.96 1.02
CA LYS A 81 5.84 -11.09 1.66
C LYS A 81 6.40 -10.55 2.97
N LEU A 82 6.24 -9.24 3.20
CA LEU A 82 6.60 -8.54 4.45
C LEU A 82 6.07 -9.28 5.69
N GLU A 83 4.78 -9.63 5.68
CA GLU A 83 4.16 -10.35 6.79
C GLU A 83 4.85 -11.68 7.11
N SER A 84 5.24 -12.46 6.09
CA SER A 84 5.89 -13.75 6.31
C SER A 84 7.25 -13.58 6.95
N GLN A 85 8.04 -12.60 6.47
CA GLN A 85 9.34 -12.28 7.04
C GLN A 85 9.23 -11.74 8.48
N TYR A 86 8.26 -10.86 8.73
CA TYR A 86 8.00 -10.31 10.06
C TYR A 86 7.49 -11.38 11.05
N LYS A 87 6.66 -12.32 10.59
CA LYS A 87 6.22 -13.47 11.41
C LYS A 87 7.42 -14.32 11.83
N THR A 88 8.35 -14.60 10.90
CA THR A 88 9.59 -15.33 11.21
C THR A 88 10.46 -14.56 12.18
N LEU A 89 10.62 -13.24 12.00
CA LEU A 89 11.33 -12.38 12.94
C LEU A 89 10.72 -12.45 14.35
N HIS A 90 9.41 -12.30 14.47
CA HIS A 90 8.72 -12.37 15.76
C HIS A 90 8.89 -13.73 16.44
N ALA A 91 8.80 -14.83 15.69
CA ALA A 91 9.04 -16.16 16.25
C ALA A 91 10.47 -16.29 16.82
N LYS A 92 11.47 -15.79 16.09
CA LYS A 92 12.87 -15.74 16.59
C LYS A 92 13.02 -14.85 17.82
N TRP A 93 12.37 -13.68 17.81
CA TRP A 93 12.37 -12.76 18.95
C TRP A 93 11.81 -13.41 20.21
N VAL A 94 10.69 -14.12 20.11
CA VAL A 94 10.10 -14.87 21.22
C VAL A 94 11.04 -15.99 21.68
N ALA A 95 11.62 -16.76 20.76
CA ALA A 95 12.56 -17.83 21.08
C ALA A 95 13.84 -17.33 21.77
N ALA A 96 14.30 -16.11 21.44
CA ALA A 96 15.44 -15.45 22.05
C ALA A 96 15.12 -14.78 23.40
N ASN A 97 13.97 -15.08 24.01
CA ASN A 97 13.49 -14.44 25.24
C ASN A 97 13.25 -12.92 25.11
N LYS A 98 12.74 -12.50 23.95
CA LYS A 98 12.29 -11.13 23.66
C LYS A 98 13.34 -10.05 23.95
N PRO A 99 14.55 -10.12 23.35
CA PRO A 99 15.58 -9.10 23.55
C PRO A 99 15.09 -7.73 23.08
N LYS A 100 15.72 -6.65 23.58
CA LYS A 100 15.48 -5.30 23.04
C LYS A 100 15.85 -5.27 21.55
N LEU A 101 14.95 -4.71 20.74
CA LEU A 101 15.16 -4.56 19.31
C LEU A 101 15.42 -3.11 18.93
N TYR A 102 16.27 -2.94 17.92
CA TYR A 102 16.68 -1.66 17.34
C TYR A 102 16.12 -1.58 15.94
N PHE A 103 15.21 -0.64 15.73
CA PHE A 103 14.53 -0.39 14.47
C PHE A 103 15.16 0.81 13.78
N ILE A 104 15.30 0.70 12.47
CA ILE A 104 15.75 1.78 11.60
C ILE A 104 14.84 1.78 10.38
N LYS A 105 14.10 2.89 10.20
CA LYS A 105 13.37 3.16 8.96
C LYS A 105 14.07 4.30 8.24
N THR A 106 14.34 4.12 6.95
CA THR A 106 14.91 5.19 6.13
C THR A 106 14.24 5.29 4.77
N ASP A 107 14.31 6.47 4.16
CA ASP A 107 13.76 6.82 2.85
C ASP A 107 14.91 7.29 1.95
N LEU A 108 14.98 6.81 0.72
CA LEU A 108 15.91 7.33 -0.28
C LEU A 108 15.23 8.43 -1.11
N SER A 109 15.71 9.66 -0.99
CA SER A 109 15.25 10.80 -1.78
C SER A 109 15.47 10.56 -3.27
N ASN A 110 14.42 10.74 -4.07
CA ASN A 110 14.49 10.67 -5.54
C ASN A 110 15.21 9.41 -6.08
N ALA A 111 14.88 8.24 -5.55
CA ALA A 111 15.58 6.99 -5.89
C ALA A 111 15.69 6.73 -7.41
N PHE A 112 14.67 7.07 -8.20
CA PHE A 112 14.77 6.98 -9.66
C PHE A 112 15.78 7.95 -10.26
N GLY A 113 15.74 9.23 -9.86
CA GLY A 113 16.62 10.27 -10.42
C GLY A 113 18.08 10.12 -9.98
N CYS A 114 18.35 9.49 -8.85
CA CYS A 114 19.71 9.30 -8.32
C CYS A 114 20.46 8.08 -8.92
N ILE A 115 19.83 7.32 -9.82
CA ILE A 115 20.47 6.17 -10.46
C ILE A 115 21.53 6.63 -11.47
N ASN A 116 22.77 6.18 -11.28
CA ASN A 116 23.81 6.38 -12.28
C ASN A 116 23.60 5.38 -13.45
N ARG A 117 23.27 5.90 -14.64
CA ARG A 117 22.95 5.09 -15.83
C ARG A 117 24.12 4.24 -16.31
N ASP A 118 25.34 4.76 -16.22
CA ASP A 118 26.54 4.01 -16.63
C ASP A 118 26.82 2.86 -15.67
N LYS A 119 26.67 3.08 -14.36
CA LYS A 119 26.75 2.03 -13.35
C LYS A 119 25.64 1.01 -13.53
N LEU A 120 24.39 1.43 -13.81
CA LEU A 120 23.28 0.53 -14.13
C LEU A 120 23.59 -0.35 -15.36
N ALA A 121 24.18 0.22 -16.42
CA ALA A 121 24.56 -0.54 -17.60
C ALA A 121 25.64 -1.60 -17.29
N LYS A 122 26.63 -1.25 -16.44
CA LYS A 122 27.63 -2.20 -15.94
C LYS A 122 26.99 -3.33 -15.12
N ILE A 123 26.10 -3.00 -14.19
CA ILE A 123 25.35 -3.97 -13.38
C ILE A 123 24.54 -4.93 -14.26
N LEU A 124 23.82 -4.40 -15.25
CA LEU A 124 23.06 -5.19 -16.22
C LEU A 124 23.96 -6.19 -16.96
N SER A 125 25.12 -5.74 -17.42
CA SER A 125 26.09 -6.59 -18.12
C SER A 125 26.65 -7.68 -17.21
N GLU A 126 27.04 -7.33 -15.98
CA GLU A 126 27.59 -8.27 -15.00
C GLU A 126 26.59 -9.37 -14.63
N LYS A 127 25.35 -8.98 -14.25
CA LYS A 127 24.29 -9.94 -13.88
C LYS A 127 23.91 -10.83 -15.08
N HIS A 128 23.89 -10.27 -16.29
CA HIS A 128 23.68 -11.06 -17.51
C HIS A 128 24.79 -12.11 -17.71
N ILE A 129 26.07 -11.74 -17.59
CA ILE A 129 27.20 -12.66 -17.73
C ILE A 129 27.11 -13.78 -16.69
N ASN A 130 26.80 -13.43 -15.43
CA ASN A 130 26.67 -14.42 -14.35
C ASN A 130 25.58 -15.46 -14.66
N ILE A 131 24.42 -15.02 -15.15
CA ILE A 131 23.33 -15.93 -15.54
C ILE A 131 23.72 -16.80 -16.75
N GLN A 132 24.43 -16.25 -17.73
CA GLN A 132 24.92 -17.03 -18.88
C GLN A 132 25.91 -18.13 -18.48
N LYS A 133 26.70 -17.91 -17.43
CA LYS A 133 27.62 -18.92 -16.88
C LYS A 133 26.86 -20.04 -16.15
N THR A 134 25.83 -19.70 -15.37
CA THR A 134 25.10 -20.68 -14.54
C THR A 134 24.01 -21.45 -15.29
N GLU A 135 23.41 -20.86 -16.32
CA GLU A 135 22.38 -21.52 -17.13
C GLU A 135 22.99 -22.70 -17.90
N LYS A 136 22.29 -23.83 -17.97
CA LYS A 136 22.74 -25.02 -18.72
C LYS A 136 21.96 -25.20 -20.01
N CYS A 137 20.69 -24.75 -20.06
CA CYS A 137 19.84 -24.87 -21.22
C CYS A 137 20.23 -23.87 -22.32
N MET A 138 20.72 -24.38 -23.46
CA MET A 138 21.15 -23.56 -24.60
C MET A 138 20.04 -22.67 -25.18
N VAL A 139 18.79 -23.17 -25.18
CA VAL A 139 17.63 -22.39 -25.65
C VAL A 139 17.38 -21.18 -24.74
N MET A 140 17.46 -21.37 -23.43
CA MET A 140 17.31 -20.29 -22.46
C MET A 140 18.45 -19.27 -22.55
N LYS A 141 19.71 -19.73 -22.71
CA LYS A 141 20.85 -18.83 -22.96
C LYS A 141 20.63 -17.91 -24.14
N LYS A 142 20.21 -18.46 -25.29
CA LYS A 142 19.92 -17.69 -26.50
C LYS A 142 18.80 -16.68 -26.26
N LYS A 143 17.73 -17.08 -25.59
CA LYS A 143 16.59 -16.21 -25.24
C LYS A 143 17.03 -15.05 -24.32
N ILE A 144 17.78 -15.35 -23.26
CA ILE A 144 18.32 -14.38 -22.31
C ILE A 144 19.25 -13.37 -23.02
N ALA A 145 20.15 -13.86 -23.88
CA ALA A 145 21.05 -13.02 -24.66
C ALA A 145 20.28 -12.07 -25.60
N GLN A 146 19.21 -12.55 -26.24
CA GLN A 146 18.35 -11.70 -27.07
C GLN A 146 17.65 -10.62 -26.23
N GLN A 147 17.06 -10.98 -25.09
CA GLN A 147 16.42 -10.01 -24.19
C GLN A 147 17.40 -8.94 -23.69
N TYR A 148 18.62 -9.35 -23.34
CA TYR A 148 19.69 -8.43 -22.96
C TYR A 148 20.02 -7.45 -24.09
N ARG A 149 20.28 -7.94 -25.31
CA ARG A 149 20.58 -7.09 -26.49
C ARG A 149 19.46 -6.09 -26.75
N ASP A 150 18.21 -6.55 -26.74
CA ASP A 150 17.04 -5.72 -27.00
C ASP A 150 16.89 -4.62 -25.95
N LEU A 151 17.08 -4.96 -24.67
CA LEU A 151 16.99 -4.02 -23.57
C LEU A 151 18.12 -2.98 -23.62
N VAL A 152 19.37 -3.40 -23.80
CA VAL A 152 20.52 -2.48 -23.91
C VAL A 152 20.34 -1.53 -25.10
N THR A 153 19.87 -2.04 -26.24
CA THR A 153 19.59 -1.22 -27.42
C THR A 153 18.53 -0.17 -27.13
N GLU A 154 17.50 -0.50 -26.33
CA GLU A 154 16.50 0.49 -25.91
C GLU A 154 17.06 1.50 -24.91
N LEU A 155 17.83 1.08 -23.91
CA LEU A 155 18.38 1.95 -22.86
C LEU A 155 19.48 2.90 -23.35
N ARG A 156 20.14 2.57 -24.48
CA ARG A 156 21.10 3.43 -25.15
C ARG A 156 20.45 4.58 -25.92
N LYS A 157 19.16 4.49 -26.24
CA LYS A 157 18.46 5.58 -26.92
C LYS A 157 18.35 6.79 -25.97
N PRO A 158 18.47 8.02 -26.49
CA PRO A 158 18.20 9.21 -25.69
C PRO A 158 16.75 9.18 -25.21
N ILE A 159 16.54 9.47 -23.93
CA ILE A 159 15.20 9.49 -23.35
C ILE A 159 14.62 10.88 -23.62
N LEU A 160 13.82 10.99 -24.67
CA LEU A 160 13.20 12.26 -25.06
C LEU A 160 11.88 12.47 -24.33
N ILE A 161 11.62 13.70 -23.90
CA ILE A 161 10.39 14.11 -23.22
C ILE A 161 9.86 15.45 -23.78
N CYS A 162 8.55 15.63 -23.83
CA CYS A 162 7.91 16.88 -24.23
C CYS A 162 7.47 17.68 -23.00
N ALA A 163 7.91 18.93 -22.88
CA ALA A 163 7.31 19.92 -21.98
C ALA A 163 6.75 21.08 -22.81
N GLY A 164 5.43 21.22 -22.83
CA GLY A 164 4.73 22.11 -23.76
C GLY A 164 5.03 21.74 -25.22
N SER A 165 5.57 22.70 -25.98
CA SER A 165 5.96 22.49 -27.39
C SER A 165 7.41 22.03 -27.60
N THR A 166 8.20 22.02 -26.53
CA THR A 166 9.65 21.81 -26.55
C THR A 166 9.98 20.37 -26.18
N VAL A 167 10.97 19.80 -26.87
CA VAL A 167 11.49 18.45 -26.61
C VAL A 167 12.80 18.60 -25.85
N TYR A 168 12.94 17.86 -24.76
CA TYR A 168 14.14 17.78 -23.94
C TYR A 168 14.65 16.34 -23.90
N GLU A 169 15.94 16.19 -23.67
CA GLU A 169 16.54 14.90 -23.32
C GLU A 169 16.68 14.79 -21.81
N TRP A 170 16.25 13.66 -21.26
CA TRP A 170 16.41 13.33 -19.85
C TRP A 170 17.78 12.67 -19.62
N LYS A 171 18.71 13.40 -19.02
CA LYS A 171 20.11 12.98 -18.87
C LYS A 171 20.38 12.15 -17.62
N GLU A 172 19.79 12.50 -16.49
CA GLU A 172 20.16 11.94 -15.18
C GLU A 172 19.11 10.96 -14.65
N GLY A 173 19.55 9.80 -14.14
CA GLY A 173 18.64 8.86 -13.52
C GLY A 173 17.70 8.14 -14.48
N LEU A 174 16.69 7.51 -13.89
CA LEU A 174 15.57 6.89 -14.57
C LEU A 174 14.35 7.80 -14.53
N VAL A 175 13.57 7.78 -15.60
CA VAL A 175 12.36 8.58 -15.70
C VAL A 175 11.20 7.90 -14.98
N GLN A 176 10.49 8.62 -14.12
CA GLN A 176 9.26 8.13 -13.51
C GLN A 176 8.12 8.07 -14.53
N GLY A 177 7.38 6.97 -14.57
CA GLY A 177 6.34 6.71 -15.58
C GLY A 177 6.83 5.91 -16.78
N TYR A 178 8.15 5.68 -16.92
CA TYR A 178 8.67 4.72 -17.88
C TYR A 178 8.48 3.27 -17.41
N LYS A 179 8.06 2.42 -18.35
CA LYS A 179 7.60 1.04 -18.13
C LYS A 179 8.62 0.11 -17.46
N TYR A 180 9.92 0.34 -17.63
CA TYR A 180 10.96 -0.50 -17.01
C TYR A 180 11.63 0.16 -15.81
N SER A 181 11.39 1.44 -15.54
CA SER A 181 12.08 2.16 -14.46
C SER A 181 11.96 1.47 -13.09
N PRO A 182 10.79 0.96 -12.66
CA PRO A 182 10.69 0.24 -11.38
C PRO A 182 11.59 -0.99 -11.29
N ALA A 183 11.63 -1.81 -12.35
CA ALA A 183 12.43 -3.04 -12.37
C ALA A 183 13.94 -2.76 -12.51
N LEU A 184 14.32 -1.71 -13.25
CA LEU A 184 15.70 -1.26 -13.35
C LEU A 184 16.20 -0.65 -12.04
N SER A 185 15.35 0.13 -11.37
CA SER A 185 15.62 0.66 -10.03
C SER A 185 15.82 -0.47 -9.03
N GLU A 186 14.93 -1.46 -9.04
CA GLU A 186 15.04 -2.63 -8.16
C GLU A 186 16.33 -3.42 -8.39
N LEU A 187 16.73 -3.61 -9.66
CA LEU A 187 18.02 -4.24 -10.00
C LEU A 187 19.21 -3.43 -9.48
N TYR A 188 19.19 -2.11 -9.70
CA TYR A 188 20.26 -1.20 -9.27
C TYR A 188 20.44 -1.22 -7.75
N TYR A 189 19.36 -0.98 -7.01
CA TYR A 189 19.42 -0.93 -5.56
C TYR A 189 19.67 -2.30 -4.95
N SER A 190 19.17 -3.40 -5.54
CA SER A 190 19.54 -4.75 -5.09
C SER A 190 21.02 -5.04 -5.20
N TYR A 191 21.67 -4.60 -6.29
CA TYR A 191 23.12 -4.73 -6.45
C TYR A 191 23.88 -3.89 -5.42
N LEU A 192 23.41 -2.67 -5.13
CA LEU A 192 24.00 -1.86 -4.06
C LEU A 192 23.78 -2.47 -2.67
N ASP A 193 22.62 -3.11 -2.44
CA ASP A 193 22.36 -3.82 -1.19
C ASP A 193 23.38 -4.95 -0.98
N GLU A 194 23.71 -5.70 -2.03
CA GLU A 194 24.73 -6.77 -2.01
C GLU A 194 26.12 -6.25 -1.65
N ILE A 195 26.45 -5.01 -2.00
CA ILE A 195 27.75 -4.41 -1.70
C ILE A 195 27.76 -3.80 -0.30
N TYR A 196 26.79 -2.94 0.01
CA TYR A 196 26.79 -2.12 1.22
C TYR A 196 26.19 -2.83 2.43
N PHE A 197 25.29 -3.80 2.21
CA PHE A 197 24.55 -4.47 3.28
C PHE A 197 24.76 -5.99 3.33
N CYS A 198 25.83 -6.51 2.71
CA CYS A 198 26.12 -7.94 2.67
C CYS A 198 26.02 -8.60 4.05
N ASP A 199 26.66 -8.02 5.07
CA ASP A 199 26.68 -8.58 6.41
C ASP A 199 25.37 -8.36 7.20
N HIS A 200 24.59 -7.35 6.81
CA HIS A 200 23.27 -7.10 7.39
C HIS A 200 22.19 -8.01 6.78
N MET A 201 22.42 -8.57 5.59
CA MET A 201 21.52 -9.53 4.95
C MET A 201 21.79 -10.98 5.37
N LYS A 202 22.98 -11.28 5.90
CA LYS A 202 23.32 -12.62 6.41
C LYS A 202 22.54 -12.90 7.71
N LEU A 203 21.78 -13.99 7.71
CA LEU A 203 21.12 -14.51 8.90
C LEU A 203 22.10 -15.42 9.65
N ARG A 204 22.39 -15.09 10.91
CA ARG A 204 23.06 -16.01 11.85
C ARG A 204 21.99 -16.64 12.74
N ASP A 205 22.15 -17.92 13.10
CA ASP A 205 21.09 -18.69 13.78
C ASP A 205 20.65 -18.06 15.11
N ASN A 206 21.57 -17.39 15.81
CA ASN A 206 21.32 -16.77 17.12
C ASN A 206 20.98 -15.27 17.06
N GLN A 207 20.73 -14.68 15.88
CA GLN A 207 20.43 -13.25 15.75
C GLN A 207 18.98 -13.00 15.30
N VAL A 208 18.31 -12.08 15.99
CA VAL A 208 17.00 -11.56 15.63
C VAL A 208 17.19 -10.39 14.67
N LYS A 209 17.21 -10.67 13.37
CA LYS A 209 17.49 -9.68 12.33
C LYS A 209 16.46 -9.69 11.19
N LEU A 210 16.09 -8.52 10.70
CA LEU A 210 15.27 -8.32 9.50
C LEU A 210 15.83 -7.18 8.65
N PHE A 211 16.01 -7.44 7.36
CA PHE A 211 16.33 -6.43 6.35
C PHE A 211 15.27 -6.47 5.26
N ILE A 212 14.52 -5.38 5.10
CA ILE A 212 13.53 -5.24 4.04
C ILE A 212 13.73 -3.90 3.34
N ARG A 213 13.73 -3.94 2.01
CA ARG A 213 13.62 -2.77 1.15
C ARG A 213 12.43 -2.92 0.22
N VAL A 214 11.67 -1.84 0.06
CA VAL A 214 10.64 -1.74 -0.96
C VAL A 214 10.87 -0.45 -1.74
N VAL A 215 11.41 -0.60 -2.95
CA VAL A 215 11.85 0.52 -3.78
C VAL A 215 12.89 1.37 -3.05
N ASP A 216 12.46 2.49 -2.46
CA ASP A 216 13.23 3.53 -1.80
C ASP A 216 13.13 3.52 -0.27
N ASP A 217 12.14 2.84 0.30
CA ASP A 217 11.99 2.70 1.74
C ASP A 217 12.73 1.45 2.26
N TYR A 218 13.51 1.61 3.33
CA TYR A 218 14.14 0.51 4.07
C TYR A 218 13.54 0.39 5.46
N LEU A 219 13.41 -0.85 5.93
CA LEU A 219 13.17 -1.22 7.32
C LEU A 219 14.22 -2.24 7.75
N TYR A 220 15.02 -1.88 8.74
CA TYR A 220 16.00 -2.74 9.36
C TYR A 220 15.69 -2.93 10.84
N ILE A 221 15.76 -4.16 11.32
CA ILE A 221 15.51 -4.53 12.71
C ILE A 221 16.62 -5.49 13.15
N THR A 222 17.23 -5.23 14.29
CA THR A 222 18.28 -6.08 14.86
C THR A 222 18.19 -6.06 16.40
N ASP A 223 18.62 -7.13 17.07
CA ASP A 223 18.77 -7.19 18.53
C ASP A 223 20.11 -6.62 19.04
N ASN A 224 20.98 -6.16 18.14
CA ASN A 224 22.30 -5.65 18.46
C ASN A 224 22.45 -4.16 18.09
N LEU A 225 22.71 -3.32 19.10
CA LEU A 225 22.88 -1.87 18.90
C LEU A 225 24.08 -1.54 18.00
N ALA A 226 25.21 -2.24 18.13
CA ALA A 226 26.39 -2.00 17.31
C ALA A 226 26.12 -2.34 15.83
N ASP A 227 25.34 -3.39 15.58
CA ASP A 227 24.89 -3.76 14.22
C ASP A 227 23.91 -2.72 13.65
N ALA A 228 23.03 -2.15 14.48
CA ALA A 228 22.14 -1.05 14.09
C ALA A 228 22.93 0.22 13.73
N THR A 229 23.91 0.61 14.54
CA THR A 229 24.79 1.75 14.26
C THR A 229 25.64 1.50 13.01
N SER A 230 26.18 0.29 12.84
CA SER A 230 26.91 -0.10 11.63
C SER A 230 26.03 -0.01 10.38
N PHE A 231 24.75 -0.37 10.47
CA PHE A 231 23.79 -0.21 9.37
C PHE A 231 23.59 1.26 8.97
N LEU A 232 23.49 2.18 9.94
CA LEU A 232 23.41 3.63 9.66
C LEU A 232 24.69 4.14 8.98
N ASN A 233 25.86 3.65 9.39
CA ASN A 233 27.12 3.96 8.74
C ASN A 233 27.14 3.43 7.30
N ALA A 234 26.68 2.19 7.08
CA ALA A 234 26.56 1.61 5.75
C ALA A 234 25.61 2.40 4.84
N LEU A 235 24.52 2.97 5.40
CA LEU A 235 23.59 3.84 4.66
C LEU A 235 24.27 5.09 4.09
N SER A 236 25.29 5.64 4.75
CA SER A 236 26.02 6.83 4.26
C SER A 236 26.69 6.62 2.88
N ASN A 237 26.85 5.37 2.44
CA ASN A 237 27.32 5.05 1.09
C ASN A 237 26.30 5.45 -0.01
N TYR A 238 25.03 5.64 0.34
CA TYR A 238 24.03 6.19 -0.58
C TYR A 238 24.11 7.71 -0.58
N ARG A 239 24.24 8.30 -1.77
CA ARG A 239 24.28 9.76 -1.95
C ARG A 239 22.94 10.45 -1.66
N ASN A 240 21.86 9.70 -1.53
CA ASN A 240 20.50 10.21 -1.53
C ASN A 240 19.66 9.72 -0.33
N VAL A 241 20.29 9.43 0.80
CA VAL A 241 19.56 9.14 2.05
C VAL A 241 18.82 10.39 2.52
N ASN A 242 17.55 10.25 2.88
CA ASN A 242 16.76 11.29 3.49
C ASN A 242 16.82 11.18 5.02
N TYR A 243 17.85 11.76 5.63
CA TYR A 243 18.04 11.71 7.09
C TYR A 243 16.91 12.38 7.87
N GLU A 244 16.25 13.40 7.33
CA GLU A 244 15.08 14.04 7.96
C GLU A 244 13.89 13.09 8.11
N LYS A 245 13.78 12.10 7.22
CA LYS A 245 12.76 11.05 7.27
C LYS A 245 13.28 9.72 7.81
N THR A 246 14.56 9.64 8.17
CA THR A 246 15.10 8.50 8.89
C THR A 246 14.58 8.54 10.32
N ILE A 247 14.10 7.41 10.82
CA ILE A 247 13.57 7.28 12.17
C ILE A 247 14.17 6.03 12.80
N VAL A 248 14.60 6.17 14.05
CA VAL A 248 15.14 5.08 14.88
C VAL A 248 14.42 5.00 16.22
N ASN A 249 14.55 3.89 16.95
CA ASN A 249 14.01 3.76 18.31
C ASN A 249 15.08 3.78 19.41
N PHE A 250 16.29 4.26 19.10
CA PHE A 250 17.40 4.36 20.04
C PHE A 250 18.07 5.73 19.95
N PRO A 251 18.84 6.14 20.99
CA PRO A 251 19.51 7.44 21.00
C PRO A 251 20.45 7.59 19.80
N HIS A 252 20.31 8.68 19.07
CA HIS A 252 21.19 9.07 17.97
C HIS A 252 21.15 10.59 17.82
N GLU A 253 22.32 11.22 17.60
CA GLU A 253 22.46 12.69 17.67
C GLU A 253 21.60 13.43 16.63
N ASN A 254 21.62 12.96 15.38
CA ASN A 254 21.04 13.68 14.23
C ASN A 254 19.79 13.04 13.63
N ILE A 255 19.24 11.98 14.24
CA ILE A 255 18.14 11.21 13.67
C ILE A 255 16.97 11.18 14.66
N LYS A 256 15.75 11.36 14.13
CA LYS A 256 14.55 11.37 14.95
C LYS A 256 14.35 10.03 15.65
N GLN A 257 14.17 10.08 16.97
CA GLN A 257 13.79 8.93 17.77
C GLN A 257 12.26 8.77 17.84
N SER A 258 11.76 7.54 17.70
CA SER A 258 10.35 7.18 17.85
C SER A 258 10.20 5.70 18.21
N GLU A 259 9.31 5.39 19.13
CA GLU A 259 8.90 4.00 19.46
C GLU A 259 7.88 3.44 18.45
N ASP A 260 7.27 4.31 17.66
CA ASP A 260 6.34 3.94 16.60
C ASP A 260 6.99 4.23 15.24
N ILE A 261 7.23 3.17 14.47
CA ILE A 261 7.90 3.23 13.16
C ILE A 261 6.87 3.02 12.06
N PHE A 262 6.75 3.96 11.13
CA PHE A 262 5.82 3.88 10.00
C PHE A 262 6.51 3.36 8.75
N PHE A 263 6.02 2.24 8.21
CA PHE A 263 6.57 1.61 7.01
C PHE A 263 5.47 0.93 6.20
N LEU A 264 5.39 1.25 4.89
CA LEU A 264 4.45 0.67 3.92
C LEU A 264 2.96 0.69 4.34
N GLY A 265 2.55 1.75 5.04
CA GLY A 265 1.16 1.93 5.49
C GLY A 265 0.83 1.21 6.80
N TYR A 266 1.84 0.65 7.49
CA TYR A 266 1.71 0.11 8.84
C TYR A 266 2.49 0.95 9.84
N CYS A 267 2.12 0.82 11.11
CA CYS A 267 2.84 1.35 12.26
C CYS A 267 3.31 0.16 13.11
N TYR A 268 4.62 0.11 13.38
CA TYR A 268 5.28 -0.92 14.17
C TYR A 268 5.64 -0.35 15.52
N ASN A 269 5.08 -0.92 16.59
CA ASN A 269 5.46 -0.54 17.94
C ASN A 269 6.72 -1.33 18.33
N THR A 270 7.83 -0.62 18.55
CA THR A 270 9.15 -1.25 18.66
C THR A 270 9.38 -1.96 19.98
N SER A 271 8.59 -1.61 21.00
CA SER A 271 8.62 -2.25 22.31
C SER A 271 7.81 -3.55 22.36
N THR A 272 6.65 -3.59 21.69
CA THR A 272 5.71 -4.73 21.77
C THR A 272 5.70 -5.63 20.53
N MET A 273 6.37 -5.22 19.44
CA MET A 273 6.34 -5.86 18.12
C MET A 273 4.95 -5.92 17.46
N GLN A 274 3.97 -5.19 18.02
CA GLN A 274 2.63 -5.10 17.47
C GLN A 274 2.62 -4.24 16.20
N VAL A 275 1.76 -4.62 15.27
CA VAL A 275 1.60 -3.97 13.97
C VAL A 275 0.19 -3.44 13.82
N SER A 276 0.09 -2.13 13.60
CA SER A 276 -1.16 -1.42 13.41
C SER A 276 -1.23 -0.73 12.03
N ARG A 277 -2.40 -0.18 11.70
CA ARG A 277 -2.58 0.62 10.48
C ARG A 277 -1.91 1.99 10.70
N ALA A 278 -1.30 2.55 9.67
CA ALA A 278 -0.87 3.95 9.74
C ALA A 278 -2.09 4.90 9.79
N ASP A 279 -1.99 5.96 10.60
CA ASP A 279 -3.10 6.91 10.86
C ASP A 279 -3.49 7.74 9.63
N ASN A 280 -2.59 7.85 8.64
CA ASN A 280 -2.87 8.57 7.40
C ASN A 280 -4.07 8.01 6.61
N ILE A 281 -4.51 6.78 6.90
CA ILE A 281 -5.71 6.20 6.29
C ILE A 281 -6.98 6.99 6.66
N PHE A 282 -6.97 7.69 7.80
CA PHE A 282 -8.10 8.45 8.32
C PHE A 282 -8.19 9.86 7.76
N ALA A 283 -7.06 10.44 7.34
CA ALA A 283 -6.97 11.83 6.92
C ALA A 283 -7.73 12.11 5.61
N GLY A 284 -8.52 13.18 5.59
CA GLY A 284 -9.24 13.67 4.42
C GLY A 284 -10.55 12.95 4.11
N GLN A 285 -11.48 13.68 3.49
CA GLN A 285 -12.82 13.18 3.17
C GLN A 285 -12.81 11.93 2.28
N MET A 286 -13.70 10.99 2.59
CA MET A 286 -13.83 9.71 1.87
C MET A 286 -14.19 9.87 0.39
N SER A 287 -14.85 10.97 0.00
CA SER A 287 -15.21 11.26 -1.40
C SER A 287 -13.99 11.31 -2.33
N TYR A 288 -12.83 11.80 -1.86
CA TYR A 288 -11.58 11.83 -2.62
C TYR A 288 -10.88 10.46 -2.70
N LYS A 289 -11.29 9.51 -1.86
CA LYS A 289 -10.76 8.14 -1.81
C LYS A 289 -11.59 7.14 -2.61
N ILE A 290 -12.74 7.56 -3.15
CA ILE A 290 -13.64 6.73 -3.96
C ILE A 290 -13.51 7.12 -5.43
N ALA A 291 -13.19 6.15 -6.29
CA ALA A 291 -13.22 6.34 -7.73
C ALA A 291 -14.66 6.20 -8.26
N PHE A 292 -15.29 7.35 -8.53
CA PHE A 292 -16.57 7.45 -9.24
C PHE A 292 -16.32 7.36 -10.76
N THR A 293 -16.68 6.22 -11.37
CA THR A 293 -16.52 6.00 -12.82
C THR A 293 -17.81 6.33 -13.54
N SER A 294 -17.76 7.03 -14.68
CA SER A 294 -18.95 7.47 -15.44
C SER A 294 -19.84 6.35 -16.02
N ARG A 295 -19.44 5.07 -15.90
CA ARG A 295 -20.17 3.90 -16.42
C ARG A 295 -20.82 3.06 -15.31
N PHE A 296 -21.50 3.66 -14.33
CA PHE A 296 -22.36 2.88 -13.44
C PHE A 296 -23.78 2.82 -14.02
N SER A 297 -24.08 1.79 -14.80
CA SER A 297 -25.48 1.49 -15.18
C SER A 297 -26.28 0.92 -14.01
N GLU A 298 -25.61 0.43 -12.95
CA GLU A 298 -26.24 -0.24 -11.81
C GLU A 298 -25.66 0.22 -10.46
N MET A 299 -26.42 1.06 -9.74
CA MET A 299 -26.04 1.60 -8.42
C MET A 299 -25.74 0.50 -7.40
N HIS A 300 -26.55 -0.57 -7.40
CA HIS A 300 -26.40 -1.69 -6.47
C HIS A 300 -25.02 -2.37 -6.63
N LYS A 301 -24.62 -2.72 -7.86
CA LYS A 301 -23.30 -3.32 -8.14
C LYS A 301 -22.16 -2.35 -7.80
N PHE A 302 -22.36 -1.06 -8.05
CA PHE A 302 -21.36 -0.04 -7.70
C PHE A 302 -21.12 -0.02 -6.18
N ILE A 303 -22.17 0.16 -5.37
CA ILE A 303 -22.06 0.18 -3.90
C ILE A 303 -21.45 -1.13 -3.40
N GLU A 304 -21.98 -2.26 -3.88
CA GLU A 304 -21.52 -3.61 -3.51
C GLU A 304 -19.99 -3.78 -3.67
N SER A 305 -19.45 -3.33 -4.81
CA SER A 305 -18.03 -3.44 -5.12
C SER A 305 -17.12 -2.60 -4.22
N ARG A 306 -17.66 -1.57 -3.55
CA ARG A 306 -16.89 -0.58 -2.79
C ARG A 306 -16.92 -0.78 -1.28
N ILE A 307 -18.05 -1.27 -0.75
CA ILE A 307 -18.25 -1.41 0.71
C ILE A 307 -17.78 -2.77 1.23
N GLY A 308 -17.82 -3.81 0.40
CA GLY A 308 -17.45 -5.18 0.80
C GLY A 308 -15.94 -5.48 0.69
N GLN A 309 -15.62 -6.77 0.78
CA GLN A 309 -14.24 -7.31 0.68
C GLN A 309 -13.48 -6.83 -0.57
N SER A 310 -14.16 -6.68 -1.72
CA SER A 310 -13.53 -6.20 -2.96
C SER A 310 -13.06 -4.74 -2.85
N GLY A 311 -13.70 -3.94 -2.00
CA GLY A 311 -13.37 -2.54 -1.78
C GLY A 311 -12.50 -2.29 -0.56
N ILE A 312 -12.41 -3.24 0.37
CA ILE A 312 -11.65 -3.14 1.61
C ILE A 312 -10.84 -4.42 1.80
N PRO A 313 -9.56 -4.43 1.38
CA PRO A 313 -8.72 -5.62 1.52
C PRO A 313 -8.43 -5.89 3.00
N ILE A 314 -8.65 -7.13 3.41
CA ILE A 314 -8.28 -7.62 4.74
C ILE A 314 -6.82 -8.01 4.67
N ASN A 315 -5.97 -7.20 5.30
CA ASN A 315 -4.54 -7.39 5.24
C ASN A 315 -4.08 -8.37 6.33
N SER A 316 -3.47 -9.46 5.92
CA SER A 316 -3.03 -10.54 6.79
C SER A 316 -1.93 -10.10 7.77
N HIS A 317 -1.19 -9.01 7.51
CA HIS A 317 -0.21 -8.44 8.43
C HIS A 317 -0.83 -7.82 9.69
N ILE A 318 -1.94 -7.09 9.58
CA ILE A 318 -2.61 -6.50 10.76
C ILE A 318 -3.62 -7.46 11.40
N PHE A 319 -4.22 -8.36 10.60
CA PHE A 319 -5.08 -9.44 11.07
C PHE A 319 -4.24 -10.68 11.41
N ASN A 320 -3.34 -10.54 12.38
CA ASN A 320 -2.37 -11.56 12.74
C ASN A 320 -2.19 -11.69 14.25
N LEU A 321 -2.71 -12.76 14.84
CA LEU A 321 -2.63 -13.07 16.26
C LEU A 321 -1.26 -13.63 16.68
N ASN A 322 -0.31 -13.81 15.75
CA ASN A 322 1.04 -14.25 16.14
C ASN A 322 1.83 -13.14 16.86
N TYR A 323 1.54 -11.87 16.56
CA TYR A 323 2.23 -10.72 17.15
C TYR A 323 1.30 -9.56 17.53
N ASN A 324 0.02 -9.60 17.17
CA ASN A 324 -0.98 -8.66 17.68
C ASN A 324 -1.82 -9.29 18.79
N ASN A 325 -2.07 -8.52 19.84
CA ASN A 325 -2.99 -8.92 20.89
C ASN A 325 -4.46 -8.77 20.45
N GLU A 326 -5.37 -9.39 21.21
CA GLU A 326 -6.79 -9.41 20.89
C GLU A 326 -7.42 -8.00 20.85
N GLU A 327 -7.02 -7.10 21.76
CA GLU A 327 -7.48 -5.71 21.80
C GLU A 327 -7.19 -4.98 20.49
N LEU A 328 -5.96 -5.08 19.99
CA LEU A 328 -5.55 -4.46 18.74
C LEU A 328 -6.26 -5.09 17.54
N ILE A 329 -6.49 -6.40 17.55
CA ILE A 329 -7.29 -7.08 16.52
C ILE A 329 -8.73 -6.54 16.47
N TRP A 330 -9.39 -6.37 17.62
CA TRP A 330 -10.73 -5.78 17.67
C TRP A 330 -10.74 -4.32 17.18
N ARG A 331 -9.71 -3.53 17.50
CA ARG A 331 -9.53 -2.18 16.93
C ARG A 331 -9.41 -2.21 15.40
N HIS A 332 -8.66 -3.16 14.85
CA HIS A 332 -8.53 -3.35 13.39
C HIS A 332 -9.85 -3.76 12.73
N ILE A 333 -10.60 -4.67 13.37
CA ILE A 333 -11.94 -5.06 12.94
C ILE A 333 -12.87 -3.85 12.90
N TYR A 334 -12.96 -3.11 14.01
CA TYR A 334 -13.81 -1.93 14.13
C TYR A 334 -13.44 -0.85 13.10
N THR A 335 -12.16 -0.57 12.93
CA THR A 335 -11.65 0.38 11.94
C THR A 335 -12.02 -0.03 10.51
N THR A 336 -11.93 -1.32 10.20
CA THR A 336 -12.30 -1.87 8.89
C THR A 336 -13.79 -1.66 8.60
N PHE A 337 -14.64 -1.83 9.62
CA PHE A 337 -16.05 -1.51 9.51
C PHE A 337 -16.31 0.00 9.37
N CYS A 338 -15.58 0.86 10.09
CA CYS A 338 -15.69 2.32 9.93
C CYS A 338 -15.38 2.75 8.49
N LEU A 339 -14.33 2.19 7.87
CA LEU A 339 -14.01 2.47 6.47
C LEU A 339 -15.14 2.04 5.51
N SER A 340 -15.77 0.89 5.78
CA SER A 340 -16.90 0.40 4.99
C SER A 340 -18.15 1.28 5.13
N ALA A 341 -18.50 1.58 6.39
CA ALA A 341 -19.61 2.45 6.75
C ALA A 341 -19.46 3.84 6.13
N ASN A 342 -18.28 4.45 6.24
CA ASN A 342 -18.01 5.77 5.70
C ASN A 342 -18.10 5.78 4.16
N LYS A 343 -17.61 4.73 3.48
CA LYS A 343 -17.82 4.58 2.03
C LYS A 343 -19.30 4.50 1.67
N LEU A 344 -20.09 3.71 2.40
CA LEU A 344 -21.53 3.59 2.16
C LEU A 344 -22.22 4.95 2.36
N CYS A 345 -22.03 5.59 3.52
CA CYS A 345 -22.63 6.90 3.83
C CYS A 345 -22.22 7.97 2.81
N THR A 346 -20.96 7.99 2.38
CA THR A 346 -20.47 8.91 1.35
C THR A 346 -21.15 8.68 0.01
N ILE A 347 -21.23 7.44 -0.46
CA ILE A 347 -21.87 7.12 -1.74
C ILE A 347 -23.36 7.46 -1.70
N MET A 348 -24.06 7.08 -0.63
CA MET A 348 -25.48 7.40 -0.46
C MET A 348 -25.70 8.91 -0.39
N ALA A 349 -24.89 9.64 0.37
CA ALA A 349 -25.01 11.09 0.50
C ALA A 349 -24.87 11.82 -0.84
N ILE A 350 -23.94 11.35 -1.69
CA ILE A 350 -23.66 11.95 -3.00
C ILE A 350 -24.68 11.53 -4.06
N LEU A 351 -25.03 10.24 -4.12
CA LEU A 351 -25.73 9.66 -5.28
C LEU A 351 -27.19 9.26 -5.04
N CYS A 352 -27.64 9.09 -3.79
CA CYS A 352 -28.97 8.55 -3.50
C CYS A 352 -29.90 9.60 -2.89
N ASN A 353 -31.20 9.46 -3.13
CA ASN A 353 -32.23 10.18 -2.40
C ASN A 353 -32.55 9.47 -1.08
N GLU A 354 -33.03 10.21 -0.08
CA GLU A 354 -33.23 9.67 1.29
C GLU A 354 -34.14 8.44 1.34
N GLN A 355 -35.18 8.39 0.49
CA GLN A 355 -36.10 7.25 0.40
C GLN A 355 -35.40 5.98 -0.12
N GLU A 356 -34.41 6.11 -1.00
CA GLU A 356 -33.69 4.98 -1.61
C GLU A 356 -32.63 4.41 -0.66
N MET A 357 -32.04 5.25 0.19
CA MET A 357 -30.94 4.87 1.08
C MET A 357 -31.30 3.66 1.96
N LYS A 358 -32.55 3.58 2.43
CA LYS A 358 -33.03 2.48 3.28
C LYS A 358 -32.87 1.11 2.60
N LYS A 359 -33.06 1.05 1.28
CA LYS A 359 -32.95 -0.20 0.50
C LYS A 359 -31.53 -0.77 0.52
N PHE A 360 -30.51 0.08 0.70
CA PHE A 360 -29.11 -0.34 0.73
C PHE A 360 -28.63 -0.84 2.10
N LEU A 361 -29.44 -0.71 3.17
CA LEU A 361 -29.10 -1.30 4.48
C LEU A 361 -29.03 -2.82 4.42
N TRP A 362 -29.90 -3.45 3.62
CA TRP A 362 -29.83 -4.90 3.38
C TRP A 362 -28.52 -5.29 2.69
N LEU A 363 -28.05 -4.49 1.72
CA LEU A 363 -26.77 -4.70 1.05
C LEU A 363 -25.60 -4.59 2.03
N TYR A 364 -25.63 -3.60 2.94
CA TYR A 364 -24.65 -3.47 4.02
C TYR A 364 -24.64 -4.70 4.93
N LYS A 365 -25.81 -5.17 5.36
CA LYS A 365 -25.96 -6.40 6.15
C LYS A 365 -25.25 -7.56 5.46
N LYS A 366 -25.62 -7.86 4.22
CA LYS A 366 -25.08 -9.00 3.45
C LYS A 366 -23.58 -8.89 3.17
N ARG A 367 -23.10 -7.71 2.72
CA ARG A 367 -21.72 -7.57 2.22
C ARG A 367 -20.71 -7.20 3.30
N VAL A 368 -21.15 -6.53 4.35
CA VAL A 368 -20.27 -6.02 5.41
C VAL A 368 -20.48 -6.82 6.68
N ALA A 369 -21.68 -6.80 7.27
CA ALA A 369 -21.92 -7.47 8.54
C ALA A 369 -21.78 -9.01 8.46
N VAL A 370 -22.02 -9.60 7.29
CA VAL A 370 -21.85 -11.04 7.04
C VAL A 370 -20.53 -11.32 6.31
N LYS A 371 -20.44 -11.01 5.01
CA LYS A 371 -19.33 -11.47 4.16
C LYS A 371 -17.96 -10.93 4.61
N LEU A 372 -17.85 -9.64 4.91
CA LEU A 372 -16.58 -9.05 5.37
C LEU A 372 -16.17 -9.60 6.75
N SER A 373 -17.12 -9.79 7.66
CA SER A 373 -16.89 -10.46 8.95
C SER A 373 -16.31 -11.86 8.78
N ASN A 374 -16.94 -12.69 7.94
CA ASN A 374 -16.46 -14.05 7.67
C ASN A 374 -15.04 -14.04 7.08
N SER A 375 -14.75 -13.15 6.14
CA SER A 375 -13.39 -13.03 5.59
C SER A 375 -12.36 -12.59 6.64
N MET A 376 -12.72 -11.70 7.58
CA MET A 376 -11.80 -11.30 8.66
C MET A 376 -11.52 -12.48 9.60
N ILE A 377 -12.56 -13.25 9.93
CA ILE A 377 -12.46 -14.47 10.74
C ILE A 377 -11.56 -15.51 10.05
N GLU A 378 -11.77 -15.76 8.75
CA GLU A 378 -10.95 -16.71 7.99
C GLU A 378 -9.46 -16.34 8.01
N VAL A 379 -9.14 -15.05 7.84
CA VAL A 379 -7.75 -14.58 7.91
C VAL A 379 -7.18 -14.74 9.32
N LEU A 380 -7.94 -14.39 10.36
CA LEU A 380 -7.51 -14.54 11.76
C LEU A 380 -7.27 -16.01 12.15
N ILE A 381 -8.15 -16.92 11.73
CA ILE A 381 -8.02 -18.36 11.97
C ILE A 381 -6.76 -18.91 11.28
N ARG A 382 -6.43 -18.41 10.08
CA ARG A 382 -5.20 -18.77 9.38
C ARG A 382 -3.95 -18.19 10.05
N ASN A 383 -4.08 -17.02 10.66
CA ASN A 383 -2.98 -16.23 11.17
C ASN A 383 -2.96 -16.16 12.71
N LYS A 384 -3.02 -17.32 13.37
CA LYS A 384 -2.88 -17.43 14.83
C LYS A 384 -1.84 -18.49 15.23
N PRO A 385 -1.30 -18.43 16.45
CA PRO A 385 -0.59 -19.55 17.05
C PRO A 385 -1.47 -20.82 17.11
N ALA A 386 -0.86 -21.99 17.11
CA ALA A 386 -1.59 -23.27 17.09
C ALA A 386 -2.44 -23.45 18.34
N ASP A 387 -1.87 -23.12 19.50
CA ASP A 387 -2.42 -23.16 20.85
C ASP A 387 -3.39 -21.99 21.17
N PHE A 388 -3.31 -20.88 20.43
CA PHE A 388 -4.18 -19.74 20.68
C PHE A 388 -5.64 -20.00 20.24
N ILE A 389 -6.60 -19.81 21.15
CA ILE A 389 -8.03 -19.90 20.85
C ILE A 389 -8.63 -18.49 20.77
N PHE A 390 -8.92 -18.05 19.55
CA PHE A 390 -9.65 -16.79 19.34
C PHE A 390 -11.14 -17.00 19.62
N MET A 391 -11.60 -16.58 20.79
CA MET A 391 -12.99 -16.73 21.23
C MET A 391 -13.86 -15.55 20.79
N TYR A 392 -14.80 -15.80 19.89
CA TYR A 392 -15.71 -14.77 19.39
C TYR A 392 -17.15 -15.31 19.20
N CYS A 393 -18.10 -14.39 19.18
CA CYS A 393 -19.45 -14.58 18.66
C CYS A 393 -19.57 -13.76 17.38
N ILE A 394 -20.23 -14.28 16.34
CA ILE A 394 -20.41 -13.52 15.09
C ILE A 394 -21.21 -12.22 15.31
N ASN A 395 -22.06 -12.18 16.34
CA ASN A 395 -22.77 -10.97 16.72
C ASN A 395 -21.82 -9.88 17.25
N HIS A 396 -20.62 -10.20 17.76
CA HIS A 396 -19.60 -9.19 18.07
C HIS A 396 -19.22 -8.41 16.81
N PHE A 397 -18.97 -9.12 15.71
CA PHE A 397 -18.64 -8.50 14.42
C PHE A 397 -19.83 -7.73 13.84
N ARG A 398 -21.04 -8.29 13.88
CA ARG A 398 -22.26 -7.61 13.40
C ARG A 398 -22.54 -6.34 14.20
N PHE A 399 -22.41 -6.41 15.52
CA PHE A 399 -22.57 -5.26 16.40
C PHE A 399 -21.59 -4.15 16.03
N LEU A 400 -20.30 -4.46 15.87
CA LEU A 400 -19.31 -3.47 15.44
C LEU A 400 -19.58 -2.92 14.04
N ALA A 401 -20.02 -3.76 13.10
CA ALA A 401 -20.38 -3.33 11.75
C ALA A 401 -21.52 -2.30 11.78
N TRP A 402 -22.57 -2.55 12.55
CA TRP A 402 -23.70 -1.63 12.69
C TRP A 402 -23.35 -0.41 13.56
N LYS A 403 -22.51 -0.57 14.58
CA LYS A 403 -22.01 0.53 15.42
C LYS A 403 -21.21 1.53 14.58
N ALA A 404 -20.31 1.03 13.75
CA ALA A 404 -19.56 1.84 12.80
C ALA A 404 -20.48 2.59 11.83
N LEU A 405 -21.51 1.92 11.30
CA LEU A 405 -22.50 2.56 10.41
C LEU A 405 -23.32 3.63 11.13
N TYR A 406 -23.77 3.35 12.34
CA TYR A 406 -24.50 4.30 13.19
C TYR A 406 -23.68 5.58 13.39
N LEU A 407 -22.42 5.45 13.78
CA LEU A 407 -21.55 6.60 14.03
C LEU A 407 -21.25 7.39 12.74
N CYS A 408 -20.99 6.71 11.63
CA CYS A 408 -20.79 7.38 10.33
C CYS A 408 -22.07 8.08 9.84
N ALA A 409 -23.24 7.46 9.98
CA ALA A 409 -24.51 8.01 9.56
C ALA A 409 -24.90 9.24 10.39
N LYS A 410 -24.64 9.23 11.70
CA LYS A 410 -24.83 10.38 12.60
C LYS A 410 -23.98 11.58 12.18
N GLN A 411 -22.77 11.35 11.69
CA GLN A 411 -21.84 12.39 11.26
C GLN A 411 -21.98 12.79 9.79
N THR A 412 -22.77 12.07 9.00
CA THR A 412 -23.01 12.36 7.58
C THR A 412 -24.41 12.96 7.43
N PRO A 413 -24.57 14.28 7.18
CA PRO A 413 -25.86 14.97 7.32
C PRO A 413 -27.05 14.31 6.61
N LYS A 414 -26.87 13.84 5.36
CA LYS A 414 -27.92 13.19 4.54
C LYS A 414 -28.26 11.76 4.97
N CYS A 415 -27.48 11.16 5.87
CA CYS A 415 -27.68 9.79 6.36
C CYS A 415 -28.32 9.73 7.75
N THR A 416 -28.58 10.88 8.39
CA THR A 416 -29.17 10.94 9.74
C THR A 416 -30.53 10.24 9.82
N GLY A 417 -31.35 10.33 8.76
CA GLY A 417 -32.63 9.62 8.65
C GLY A 417 -32.53 8.07 8.65
N LEU A 418 -31.34 7.50 8.47
CA LEU A 418 -31.11 6.05 8.57
C LEU A 418 -30.90 5.57 10.00
N VAL A 419 -30.56 6.47 10.93
CA VAL A 419 -30.16 6.13 12.30
C VAL A 419 -31.20 5.26 13.04
N PRO A 420 -32.52 5.52 12.96
CA PRO A 420 -33.51 4.65 13.60
C PRO A 420 -33.44 3.20 13.11
N PHE A 421 -33.37 2.99 11.80
CA PHE A 421 -33.29 1.65 11.18
C PHE A 421 -31.98 0.92 11.53
N ILE A 422 -30.87 1.67 11.65
CA ILE A 422 -29.58 1.12 12.07
C ILE A 422 -29.63 0.72 13.56
N ASN A 423 -30.30 1.51 14.40
CA ASN A 423 -30.47 1.21 15.82
C ASN A 423 -31.26 -0.08 16.06
N ASP A 424 -32.26 -0.37 15.23
CA ASP A 424 -32.99 -1.64 15.31
C ASP A 424 -32.05 -2.83 15.10
N GLU A 425 -31.19 -2.79 14.07
CA GLU A 425 -30.22 -3.85 13.80
C GLU A 425 -29.09 -3.91 14.86
N LEU A 426 -28.68 -2.76 15.41
CA LEU A 426 -27.76 -2.69 16.55
C LEU A 426 -28.34 -3.42 17.76
N THR A 427 -29.61 -3.16 18.09
CA THR A 427 -30.28 -3.77 19.23
C THR A 427 -30.40 -5.28 19.09
N LYS A 428 -30.67 -5.79 17.87
CA LYS A 428 -30.68 -7.22 17.57
C LYS A 428 -29.31 -7.88 17.73
N SER A 429 -28.23 -7.16 17.42
CA SER A 429 -26.86 -7.70 17.44
C SER A 429 -26.09 -7.43 18.74
N ASN A 430 -26.63 -6.63 19.67
CA ASN A 430 -25.94 -6.23 20.91
C ASN A 430 -25.93 -7.35 21.97
N CYS A 431 -25.12 -8.38 21.73
CA CYS A 431 -24.94 -9.48 22.66
C CYS A 431 -24.01 -9.16 23.85
N ILE A 432 -23.24 -8.08 23.74
CA ILE A 432 -22.21 -7.70 24.71
C ILE A 432 -22.81 -6.92 25.89
N PHE A 433 -23.63 -5.92 25.59
CA PHE A 433 -24.26 -5.05 26.60
C PHE A 433 -25.79 -5.23 26.69
N GLY A 434 -26.41 -5.81 25.67
CA GLY A 434 -27.86 -5.90 25.54
C GLY A 434 -28.48 -7.22 26.03
N LYS A 435 -29.76 -7.38 25.70
CA LYS A 435 -30.52 -8.61 25.94
C LYS A 435 -30.09 -9.68 24.94
N TRP A 436 -30.01 -10.93 25.39
CA TRP A 436 -29.54 -12.06 24.59
C TRP A 436 -30.62 -12.50 23.56
N ARG A 437 -30.83 -11.72 22.50
CA ARG A 437 -31.78 -11.96 21.38
C ARG A 437 -31.04 -12.28 20.05
N GLU A 438 -31.53 -13.24 19.26
CA GLU A 438 -30.97 -13.63 17.93
C GLU A 438 -29.46 -13.98 17.90
N HIS A 439 -29.10 -15.10 18.55
CA HIS A 439 -27.71 -15.46 18.81
C HIS A 439 -27.13 -16.52 17.88
N ALA A 440 -26.15 -16.14 17.07
CA ALA A 440 -25.38 -17.07 16.25
C ALA A 440 -23.89 -17.14 16.67
N ARG A 441 -23.31 -18.33 16.61
CA ARG A 441 -21.86 -18.56 16.61
C ARG A 441 -21.30 -18.54 15.19
N ARG A 442 -22.10 -18.99 14.22
CA ARG A 442 -21.79 -19.04 12.80
C ARG A 442 -23.04 -18.66 12.02
N ILE A 443 -22.84 -17.92 10.93
CA ILE A 443 -23.90 -17.56 9.98
C ILE A 443 -23.53 -18.09 8.61
N ASP A 444 -24.55 -18.49 7.87
CA ASP A 444 -24.38 -18.92 6.49
C ASP A 444 -24.05 -17.71 5.58
N THR A 445 -23.92 -17.95 4.29
CA THR A 445 -23.67 -16.90 3.29
C THR A 445 -24.84 -15.93 3.09
N ASN A 446 -26.03 -16.28 3.57
CA ASN A 446 -27.26 -15.49 3.50
C ASN A 446 -27.50 -14.66 4.77
N GLY A 447 -26.77 -14.94 5.85
CA GLY A 447 -26.89 -14.26 7.14
C GLY A 447 -27.81 -14.97 8.12
N GLU A 448 -28.23 -16.20 7.83
CA GLU A 448 -29.04 -17.05 8.70
C GLU A 448 -28.19 -17.75 9.77
N CYS A 449 -28.80 -18.04 10.91
CA CYS A 449 -28.09 -18.59 12.07
C CYS A 449 -27.83 -20.10 11.89
N GLU A 450 -26.57 -20.51 11.72
CA GLU A 450 -26.20 -21.93 11.60
C GLU A 450 -25.97 -22.62 12.97
N ARG A 451 -25.48 -21.89 13.98
CA ARG A 451 -25.18 -22.45 15.30
C ARG A 451 -25.48 -21.44 16.40
N LYS A 452 -26.02 -21.88 17.54
CA LYS A 452 -26.30 -21.00 18.70
C LYS A 452 -24.99 -20.50 19.34
N SER A 453 -24.98 -19.23 19.79
CA SER A 453 -23.82 -18.63 20.48
C SER A 453 -23.63 -19.20 21.89
N ILE A 454 -22.41 -19.11 22.42
CA ILE A 454 -22.09 -19.46 23.82
C ILE A 454 -22.17 -18.17 24.67
N ARG A 455 -22.98 -18.19 25.73
CA ARG A 455 -23.31 -16.99 26.53
C ARG A 455 -22.07 -16.41 27.22
N GLU A 456 -21.21 -17.29 27.69
CA GLU A 456 -19.98 -17.03 28.41
C GLU A 456 -19.02 -16.21 27.55
N VAL A 457 -18.95 -16.50 26.24
CA VAL A 457 -18.12 -15.76 25.27
C VAL A 457 -18.60 -14.30 25.14
N CYS A 458 -19.91 -14.05 25.17
CA CYS A 458 -20.47 -12.71 25.03
C CYS A 458 -20.38 -11.88 26.33
N ARG A 459 -20.21 -12.54 27.47
CA ARG A 459 -20.15 -11.91 28.80
C ARG A 459 -18.74 -11.68 29.32
N ARG A 460 -17.73 -12.00 28.51
CA ARG A 460 -16.31 -11.73 28.74
C ARG A 460 -16.08 -10.28 29.21
N PRO A 461 -15.59 -10.05 30.45
CA PRO A 461 -15.43 -8.71 31.01
C PRO A 461 -14.32 -7.92 30.31
N ASP A 462 -13.26 -8.60 29.89
CA ASP A 462 -12.17 -8.07 29.08
C ASP A 462 -12.68 -7.57 27.71
N LEU A 463 -13.50 -8.36 27.03
CA LEU A 463 -14.09 -7.97 25.75
C LEU A 463 -15.03 -6.76 25.88
N ARG A 464 -15.83 -6.72 26.95
CA ARG A 464 -16.69 -5.57 27.26
C ARG A 464 -15.88 -4.30 27.47
N LYS A 465 -14.72 -4.38 28.13
CA LYS A 465 -13.81 -3.24 28.32
C LYS A 465 -13.33 -2.73 26.97
N ILE A 466 -12.85 -3.63 26.10
CA ILE A 466 -12.40 -3.28 24.73
C ILE A 466 -13.53 -2.59 23.94
N PHE A 467 -14.77 -3.10 24.03
CA PHE A 467 -15.87 -2.59 23.22
C PHE A 467 -16.41 -1.22 23.66
N ARG A 468 -16.14 -0.79 24.90
CA ARG A 468 -16.46 0.57 25.36
C ARG A 468 -15.63 1.62 24.62
N ASP A 469 -14.43 1.27 24.16
CA ASP A 469 -13.58 2.17 23.37
C ASP A 469 -14.15 2.44 21.97
N PHE A 470 -15.17 1.69 21.53
CA PHE A 470 -15.78 1.81 20.18
C PHE A 470 -17.06 2.64 20.15
N ASP A 471 -17.28 3.47 21.17
CA ASP A 471 -18.40 4.42 21.20
C ASP A 471 -18.16 5.68 20.36
N VAL A 472 -16.92 5.88 19.88
CA VAL A 472 -16.53 6.96 18.97
C VAL A 472 -15.84 6.41 17.73
N LEU A 473 -15.79 7.21 16.66
CA LEU A 473 -14.99 6.88 15.47
C LEU A 473 -13.49 6.97 15.83
N PRO A 474 -12.62 6.25 15.10
CA PRO A 474 -11.17 6.37 15.28
C PRO A 474 -10.70 7.83 15.23
N LYS A 475 -9.66 8.17 16.00
CA LYS A 475 -9.12 9.53 16.05
C LYS A 475 -8.66 9.97 14.65
N GLY A 476 -9.02 11.19 14.25
CA GLY A 476 -8.71 11.74 12.93
C GLY A 476 -9.59 11.23 11.78
N PHE A 477 -10.61 10.40 12.07
CA PHE A 477 -11.52 9.88 11.06
C PHE A 477 -12.54 10.93 10.61
N GLU A 478 -12.55 11.24 9.31
CA GLU A 478 -13.45 12.23 8.72
C GLU A 478 -14.60 11.58 7.92
N CYS A 479 -15.84 11.83 8.36
CA CYS A 479 -17.04 11.51 7.59
C CYS A 479 -17.31 12.57 6.50
N TYR A 480 -17.98 12.16 5.43
CA TYR A 480 -18.30 13.06 4.33
C TYR A 480 -19.21 14.21 4.77
N HIS A 481 -18.81 15.44 4.40
CA HIS A 481 -19.57 16.64 4.68
C HIS A 481 -19.50 17.59 3.48
N HIS A 482 -20.63 17.75 2.77
CA HIS A 482 -20.71 18.55 1.54
C HIS A 482 -20.23 20.00 1.69
N LYS A 483 -20.41 20.61 2.87
CA LYS A 483 -19.94 22.00 3.13
C LYS A 483 -18.44 22.14 3.43
N ARG A 484 -17.70 21.03 3.60
CA ARG A 484 -16.27 21.04 3.94
C ARG A 484 -15.37 20.77 2.72
N LEU A 485 -15.87 21.01 1.50
CA LEU A 485 -15.19 20.69 0.24
C LEU A 485 -14.19 21.77 -0.23
N LEU A 486 -13.76 22.67 0.67
CA LEU A 486 -12.84 23.76 0.39
C LEU A 486 -11.61 23.67 1.28
#